data_AF-A0A2X4UFP9-F1
#
_entry.id   AF-A0A2X4UFP9-F1
#
_cell.length_a   1.000
_cell.length_b   1.000
_cell.length_c   1.000
_cell.angle_alpha   90.00
_cell.angle_beta   90.00
_cell.angle_gamma   90.00
#
_symmetry.space_group_name_H-M   'P 1'
#
loop_
_entity.id
_entity.type
_entity.pdbx_description
1 polymer ?
#
loop_
_entity_poly.entity_id
_entity_poly.type
_entity_poly.pdbx_seq_one_letter_code
_entity_poly.pdbx_strand_id
1 'polypeptide(L)'
;MVKLPVITAFGGYGPAGRSSSHHAFRRMVMESLPEDQQQETLLSLAVLMGLLKYQDDGYLNAEGNMRSAAQAAAEIKEAVLQGTLIRKIAKEYFDVDAVASHAKLNMAAGAEALSFDLPSRQVPQPLPQGWRAEPLPDDRVRITVRGEMDCKIDVTLRTEAQAAGQLPQGFRPGDHYSSQFHPRALQMAIVAASDAINALGIPWREIRALIAPDQLGVYSGNILGSSTIKGLAVCCNRG
;
A
#
# COMPACT_ATOMS: atom_id res chain seq x y z
N MET A 1 -28.89 -10.72 -34.03
CA MET A 1 -29.42 -10.37 -32.70
C MET A 1 -28.25 -9.93 -31.85
N VAL A 2 -28.27 -8.71 -31.28
CA VAL A 2 -27.17 -8.18 -30.47
C VAL A 2 -27.41 -8.55 -29.01
N LYS A 3 -26.39 -9.07 -28.32
CA LYS A 3 -26.47 -9.37 -26.88
C LYS A 3 -26.35 -8.06 -26.11
N LEU A 4 -27.27 -7.82 -25.16
CA LEU A 4 -27.21 -6.66 -24.26
C LEU A 4 -26.31 -7.00 -23.05
N PRO A 5 -25.21 -6.26 -22.80
CA PRO A 5 -24.43 -6.42 -21.59
C PRO A 5 -25.24 -5.97 -20.38
N VAL A 6 -25.27 -6.79 -19.33
CA VAL A 6 -25.91 -6.47 -18.05
C VAL A 6 -24.91 -6.66 -16.90
N ILE A 7 -24.95 -5.78 -15.92
CA ILE A 7 -24.14 -5.90 -14.70
C ILE A 7 -24.90 -6.83 -13.75
N THR A 8 -24.41 -8.05 -13.58
CA THR A 8 -25.02 -9.04 -12.69
C THR A 8 -24.47 -9.00 -11.27
N ALA A 9 -23.25 -8.50 -11.09
CA ALA A 9 -22.62 -8.25 -9.80
C ALA A 9 -21.49 -7.22 -9.94
N PHE A 10 -21.09 -6.66 -8.80
CA PHE A 10 -19.92 -5.80 -8.67
C PHE A 10 -19.29 -5.99 -7.28
N GLY A 11 -18.00 -5.72 -7.18
CA GLY A 11 -17.23 -5.88 -5.95
C GLY A 11 -15.87 -5.23 -6.05
N GLY A 12 -15.19 -5.16 -4.92
CA GLY A 12 -13.88 -4.51 -4.80
C GLY A 12 -13.70 -3.74 -3.51
N TYR A 13 -12.48 -3.25 -3.29
CA TYR A 13 -12.12 -2.54 -2.08
C TYR A 13 -11.50 -1.20 -2.41
N GLY A 14 -11.98 -0.16 -1.74
CA GLY A 14 -11.45 1.20 -1.84
C GLY A 14 -11.39 1.87 -0.47
N PRO A 15 -11.14 3.19 -0.42
CA PRO A 15 -11.04 3.92 0.85
C PRO A 15 -12.31 3.90 1.70
N ALA A 16 -13.47 3.72 1.06
CA ALA A 16 -14.76 3.58 1.72
C ALA A 16 -15.08 2.15 2.17
N GLY A 17 -14.19 1.18 1.92
CA GLY A 17 -14.39 -0.23 2.27
C GLY A 17 -14.80 -1.11 1.09
N ARG A 18 -15.53 -2.18 1.40
CA ARG A 18 -16.03 -3.18 0.45
C ARG A 18 -17.13 -2.61 -0.44
N SER A 19 -17.08 -2.88 -1.74
CA SER A 19 -18.02 -2.31 -2.71
C SER A 19 -19.30 -3.14 -2.84
N SER A 20 -19.18 -4.47 -2.81
CA SER A 20 -20.33 -5.38 -2.87
C SER A 20 -21.38 -5.03 -1.79
N SER A 21 -22.65 -5.32 -2.08
CA SER A 21 -23.79 -4.98 -1.22
C SER A 21 -23.87 -3.51 -0.82
N HIS A 22 -23.27 -2.62 -1.62
CA HIS A 22 -23.29 -1.16 -1.43
C HIS A 22 -22.63 -0.65 -0.14
N HIS A 23 -21.79 -1.43 0.56
CA HIS A 23 -21.19 -0.96 1.83
C HIS A 23 -20.33 0.30 1.64
N ALA A 24 -19.49 0.35 0.61
CA ALA A 24 -18.69 1.53 0.28
C ALA A 24 -19.56 2.75 -0.05
N PHE A 25 -20.67 2.53 -0.76
CA PHE A 25 -21.64 3.59 -1.05
C PHE A 25 -22.27 4.11 0.24
N ARG A 26 -22.75 3.22 1.11
CA ARG A 26 -23.32 3.56 2.41
C ARG A 26 -22.34 4.35 3.28
N ARG A 27 -21.05 4.00 3.26
CA ARG A 27 -20.01 4.77 3.97
C ARG A 27 -19.90 6.20 3.46
N MET A 28 -20.08 6.46 2.16
CA MET A 28 -20.02 7.81 1.59
C MET A 28 -21.23 8.66 1.96
N VAL A 29 -22.41 8.07 2.08
CA VAL A 29 -23.66 8.77 2.41
C VAL A 29 -24.17 8.46 3.82
N MET A 30 -23.26 8.10 4.74
CA MET A 30 -23.58 7.52 6.05
C MET A 30 -24.62 8.35 6.82
N GLU A 31 -24.48 9.68 6.82
CA GLU A 31 -25.36 10.61 7.55
C GLU A 31 -26.78 10.67 6.99
N SER A 32 -27.00 10.19 5.76
CA SER A 32 -28.31 10.14 5.10
C SER A 32 -29.01 8.79 5.27
N LEU A 33 -28.36 7.80 5.91
CA LEU A 33 -28.92 6.47 6.10
C LEU A 33 -29.75 6.38 7.38
N PRO A 34 -30.76 5.50 7.44
CA PRO A 34 -31.41 5.15 8.70
C PRO A 34 -30.43 4.46 9.66
N GLU A 35 -30.72 4.49 10.96
CA GLU A 35 -29.77 4.06 12.01
C GLU A 35 -29.33 2.59 11.88
N ASP A 36 -30.23 1.71 11.45
CA ASP A 36 -29.93 0.29 11.22
C ASP A 36 -28.85 0.09 10.14
N GLN A 37 -28.95 0.80 9.03
CA GLN A 37 -27.96 0.75 7.94
C GLN A 37 -26.64 1.43 8.30
N GLN A 38 -26.69 2.48 9.12
CA GLN A 38 -25.48 3.08 9.68
C GLN A 38 -24.74 2.08 10.55
N GLN A 39 -25.46 1.43 11.48
CA GLN A 39 -24.91 0.40 12.36
C GLN A 39 -24.32 -0.77 11.57
N GLU A 40 -25.05 -1.31 10.60
CA GLU A 40 -24.56 -2.41 9.75
C GLU A 40 -23.27 -2.02 9.01
N THR A 41 -23.22 -0.81 8.45
CA THR A 41 -22.04 -0.31 7.73
C THR A 41 -20.84 -0.12 8.65
N LEU A 42 -21.06 0.44 9.85
CA LEU A 42 -20.01 0.62 10.86
C LEU A 42 -19.45 -0.73 11.32
N LEU A 43 -20.30 -1.71 11.61
CA LEU A 43 -19.89 -3.04 12.05
C LEU A 43 -19.14 -3.80 10.95
N SER A 44 -19.62 -3.72 9.71
CA SER A 44 -18.94 -4.30 8.55
C SER A 44 -17.53 -3.73 8.36
N LEU A 45 -17.39 -2.40 8.47
CA LEU A 45 -16.08 -1.73 8.41
C LEU A 45 -15.20 -2.10 9.60
N ALA A 46 -15.76 -2.15 10.82
CA ALA A 46 -15.02 -2.49 12.02
C ALA A 46 -14.39 -3.88 11.94
N VAL A 47 -15.12 -4.88 11.43
CA VAL A 47 -14.59 -6.23 11.18
C VAL A 47 -13.51 -6.20 10.10
N LEU A 48 -13.73 -5.47 9.01
CA LEU A 48 -12.75 -5.31 7.92
C LEU A 48 -11.45 -4.65 8.40
N MET A 49 -11.55 -3.69 9.30
CA MET A 49 -10.45 -2.96 9.92
C MET A 49 -9.76 -3.75 11.05
N GLY A 50 -10.30 -4.91 11.42
CA GLY A 50 -9.78 -5.74 12.51
C GLY A 50 -10.04 -5.18 13.90
N LEU A 51 -10.97 -4.23 14.04
CA LEU A 51 -11.31 -3.58 15.32
C LEU A 51 -12.34 -4.39 16.11
N LEU A 52 -13.11 -5.23 15.43
CA LEU A 52 -14.06 -6.18 16.01
C LEU A 52 -13.90 -7.56 15.36
N LYS A 53 -14.29 -8.61 16.09
CA LYS A 53 -14.49 -9.95 15.53
C LYS A 53 -15.95 -10.36 15.72
N TYR A 54 -16.57 -10.89 14.68
CA TYR A 54 -17.91 -11.46 14.80
C TYR A 54 -17.81 -12.87 15.37
N GLN A 55 -18.49 -13.13 16.49
CA GLN A 55 -18.49 -14.42 17.18
C GLN A 55 -19.81 -14.61 17.94
N ASP A 56 -20.39 -15.82 17.91
CA ASP A 56 -21.58 -16.21 18.70
C ASP A 56 -22.74 -15.18 18.64
N ASP A 57 -23.08 -14.72 17.43
CA ASP A 57 -24.10 -13.70 17.15
C ASP A 57 -23.91 -12.34 17.85
N GLY A 58 -22.67 -12.03 18.23
CA GLY A 58 -22.25 -10.73 18.72
C GLY A 58 -20.88 -10.30 18.22
N TYR A 59 -20.37 -9.23 18.82
CA TYR A 59 -19.09 -8.63 18.44
C TYR A 59 -18.13 -8.64 19.62
N LEU A 60 -16.97 -9.26 19.42
CA LEU A 60 -15.86 -9.25 20.36
C LEU A 60 -14.98 -8.02 20.09
N ASN A 61 -14.76 -7.22 21.12
CA ASN A 61 -13.85 -6.07 21.05
C ASN A 61 -12.39 -6.45 21.32
N ALA A 62 -11.47 -5.47 21.26
CA ALA A 62 -10.04 -5.70 21.48
C ALA A 62 -9.72 -6.24 22.89
N GLU A 63 -10.54 -5.89 23.90
CA GLU A 63 -10.40 -6.37 25.28
C GLU A 63 -11.00 -7.76 25.50
N GLY A 64 -11.63 -8.38 24.49
CA GLY A 64 -12.26 -9.69 24.61
C GLY A 64 -13.67 -9.65 25.24
N ASN A 65 -14.30 -8.48 25.30
CA ASN A 65 -15.68 -8.34 25.79
C ASN A 65 -16.68 -8.50 24.64
N MET A 66 -17.74 -9.27 24.89
CA MET A 66 -18.87 -9.41 23.97
C MET A 66 -19.78 -8.19 24.05
N ARG A 67 -20.11 -7.65 22.88
CA ARG A 67 -20.99 -6.48 22.70
C ARG A 67 -22.16 -6.83 21.80
N SER A 68 -23.31 -6.24 22.08
CA SER A 68 -24.41 -6.21 21.11
C SER A 68 -24.03 -5.34 19.92
N ALA A 69 -24.71 -5.52 18.78
CA ALA A 69 -24.48 -4.73 17.57
C ALA A 69 -24.54 -3.21 17.83
N ALA A 70 -25.55 -2.75 18.59
CA ALA A 70 -25.73 -1.34 18.91
C ALA A 70 -24.61 -0.78 19.80
N GLN A 71 -24.18 -1.53 20.83
CA GLN A 71 -23.08 -1.14 21.71
C GLN A 71 -21.76 -1.07 20.94
N ALA A 72 -21.47 -2.13 20.19
CA ALA A 72 -20.26 -2.20 19.37
C ALA A 72 -20.20 -1.05 18.38
N ALA A 73 -21.28 -0.80 17.62
CA ALA A 73 -21.34 0.28 16.63
C ALA A 73 -21.13 1.66 17.25
N ALA A 74 -21.68 1.92 18.45
CA ALA A 74 -21.48 3.18 19.15
C ALA A 74 -20.03 3.37 19.63
N GLU A 75 -19.41 2.32 20.18
CA GLU A 75 -18.02 2.34 20.66
C GLU A 75 -17.02 2.57 19.51
N ILE A 76 -17.26 1.95 18.36
CA ILE A 76 -16.32 1.96 17.24
C ILE A 76 -16.48 3.14 16.26
N LYS A 77 -17.62 3.83 16.30
CA LYS A 77 -18.02 4.83 15.29
C LYS A 77 -16.88 5.77 14.90
N GLU A 78 -16.27 6.44 15.85
CA GLU A 78 -15.23 7.44 15.58
C GLU A 78 -14.00 6.83 14.92
N ALA A 79 -13.52 5.69 15.41
CA ALA A 79 -12.34 5.03 14.85
C ALA A 79 -12.59 4.53 13.42
N VAL A 80 -13.79 4.03 13.10
CA VAL A 80 -14.15 3.69 11.70
C VAL A 80 -14.20 4.94 10.82
N LEU A 81 -14.78 6.03 11.29
CA LEU A 81 -14.89 7.26 10.50
C LEU A 81 -13.51 7.85 10.20
N GLN A 82 -12.62 7.93 11.19
CA GLN A 82 -11.24 8.43 11.03
C GLN A 82 -10.34 7.48 10.24
N GLY A 83 -10.61 6.17 10.29
CA GLY A 83 -9.82 5.14 9.61
C GLY A 83 -10.23 4.88 8.16
N THR A 84 -11.17 5.63 7.59
CA THR A 84 -11.71 5.43 6.23
C THR A 84 -11.67 6.71 5.40
N LEU A 85 -12.01 6.62 4.10
CA LEU A 85 -11.97 7.73 3.13
C LEU A 85 -10.58 8.37 2.96
N ILE A 86 -10.55 9.61 2.47
CA ILE A 86 -9.34 10.41 2.30
C ILE A 86 -8.89 10.91 3.66
N ARG A 87 -7.62 10.67 3.99
CA ARG A 87 -7.00 11.06 5.26
C ARG A 87 -5.49 11.20 5.09
N LYS A 88 -4.80 11.70 6.12
CA LYS A 88 -3.32 11.79 6.14
C LYS A 88 -2.73 10.42 5.78
N ILE A 89 -1.71 10.39 4.93
CA ILE A 89 -1.04 9.14 4.56
C ILE A 89 -0.45 8.52 5.83
N ALA A 90 -0.84 7.27 6.10
CA ALA A 90 -0.40 6.57 7.29
C ALA A 90 1.09 6.22 7.17
N LYS A 91 1.81 6.27 8.30
CA LYS A 91 3.24 5.95 8.38
C LYS A 91 3.57 4.52 7.92
N GLU A 92 2.56 3.64 7.94
CA GLU A 92 2.63 2.28 7.40
C GLU A 92 2.93 2.23 5.89
N TYR A 93 2.62 3.31 5.16
CA TYR A 93 3.00 3.47 3.76
C TYR A 93 4.36 4.18 3.67
N PHE A 94 4.45 5.40 4.19
CA PHE A 94 5.69 6.17 4.38
C PHE A 94 5.41 7.40 5.25
N ASP A 95 6.45 8.01 5.83
CA ASP A 95 6.31 9.26 6.58
C ASP A 95 6.34 10.46 5.61
N VAL A 96 5.19 11.10 5.41
CA VAL A 96 5.04 12.26 4.51
C VAL A 96 5.87 13.47 4.91
N ASP A 97 6.29 13.56 6.17
CA ASP A 97 7.11 14.65 6.69
C ASP A 97 8.62 14.30 6.68
N ALA A 98 8.96 13.03 6.39
CA ALA A 98 10.33 12.54 6.43
C ALA A 98 10.60 11.42 5.40
N VAL A 99 10.36 11.68 4.12
CA VAL A 99 10.67 10.73 3.05
C VAL A 99 12.17 10.69 2.81
N ALA A 100 12.76 9.50 2.88
CA ALA A 100 14.18 9.28 2.61
C ALA A 100 14.54 9.71 1.18
N SER A 101 15.58 10.53 1.06
CA SER A 101 16.08 11.06 -0.20
C SER A 101 17.59 11.30 -0.09
N HIS A 102 18.19 11.83 -1.16
CA HIS A 102 19.58 12.25 -1.15
C HIS A 102 19.72 13.70 -1.60
N ALA A 103 20.48 14.50 -0.85
CA ALA A 103 20.92 15.80 -1.32
C ALA A 103 22.24 15.63 -2.08
N LYS A 104 22.31 16.20 -3.29
CA LYS A 104 23.56 16.29 -4.04
C LYS A 104 24.36 17.46 -3.49
N LEU A 105 25.56 17.19 -2.99
CA LEU A 105 26.54 18.19 -2.63
C LEU A 105 27.61 18.23 -3.71
N ASN A 106 27.86 19.42 -4.25
CA ASN A 106 29.00 19.66 -5.12
C ASN A 106 30.08 20.31 -4.24
N MET A 107 31.16 19.58 -3.97
CA MET A 107 32.25 20.01 -3.12
C MET A 107 33.46 20.32 -3.99
N ALA A 108 34.18 21.39 -3.68
CA ALA A 108 35.46 21.69 -4.31
C ALA A 108 36.54 21.78 -3.24
N ALA A 109 37.67 21.09 -3.45
CA ALA A 109 38.86 21.31 -2.65
C ALA A 109 39.34 22.76 -2.88
N GLY A 110 39.55 23.50 -1.79
CA GLY A 110 40.08 24.86 -1.84
C GLY A 110 41.59 24.88 -2.05
N ALA A 111 42.31 25.74 -1.32
CA ALA A 111 43.77 25.77 -1.36
C ALA A 111 44.40 24.47 -0.83
N GLU A 112 43.75 23.80 0.13
CA GLU A 112 44.16 22.51 0.67
C GLU A 112 43.34 21.37 0.05
N ALA A 113 43.99 20.23 -0.19
CA ALA A 113 43.34 19.04 -0.73
C ALA A 113 42.41 18.40 0.31
N LEU A 114 41.27 17.88 -0.13
CA LEU A 114 40.36 17.15 0.74
C LEU A 114 40.82 15.69 0.87
N SER A 115 40.99 15.20 2.09
CA SER A 115 41.44 13.83 2.34
C SER A 115 40.50 13.08 3.28
N PHE A 116 40.21 11.83 2.96
CA PHE A 116 39.40 10.93 3.79
C PHE A 116 39.81 9.46 3.59
N ASP A 117 39.55 8.64 4.61
CA ASP A 117 39.97 7.24 4.66
C ASP A 117 38.77 6.31 4.53
N LEU A 118 38.78 5.39 3.57
CA LEU A 118 37.70 4.40 3.37
C LEU A 118 38.23 2.98 3.18
N PRO A 119 37.41 1.94 3.41
CA PRO A 119 37.78 0.56 3.13
C PRO A 119 38.09 0.34 1.63
N SER A 120 39.10 -0.46 1.29
CA SER A 120 39.51 -0.70 -0.10
C SER A 120 38.35 -1.11 -1.02
N ARG A 121 37.40 -1.90 -0.49
CA ARG A 121 36.19 -2.35 -1.21
C ARG A 121 35.21 -1.25 -1.63
N GLN A 122 35.33 -0.05 -1.05
CA GLN A 122 34.48 1.11 -1.36
C GLN A 122 35.16 2.09 -2.33
N VAL A 123 36.42 1.85 -2.69
CA VAL A 123 37.14 2.71 -3.63
C VAL A 123 36.52 2.55 -5.03
N PRO A 124 36.07 3.66 -5.68
CA PRO A 124 35.47 3.56 -6.99
C PRO A 124 36.43 3.00 -8.05
N GLN A 125 35.89 2.25 -9.00
CA GLN A 125 36.62 1.73 -10.15
C GLN A 125 35.82 2.04 -11.43
N PRO A 126 36.36 2.85 -12.36
CA PRO A 126 37.66 3.53 -12.32
C PRO A 126 37.72 4.66 -11.27
N LEU A 127 38.93 5.00 -10.82
CA LEU A 127 39.14 6.11 -9.89
C LEU A 127 38.78 7.44 -10.58
N PRO A 128 37.99 8.33 -9.95
CA PRO A 128 37.62 9.61 -10.56
C PRO A 128 38.84 10.50 -10.85
N GLN A 129 38.71 11.36 -11.85
CA GLN A 129 39.77 12.30 -12.22
C GLN A 129 40.09 13.24 -11.04
N GLY A 130 41.38 13.51 -10.80
CA GLY A 130 41.83 14.39 -9.70
C GLY A 130 41.88 13.70 -8.33
N TRP A 131 41.49 12.43 -8.23
CA TRP A 131 41.61 11.63 -7.03
C TRP A 131 42.92 10.87 -7.01
N ARG A 132 43.52 10.76 -5.84
CA ARG A 132 44.71 9.94 -5.57
C ARG A 132 44.40 8.98 -4.42
N ALA A 133 44.72 7.71 -4.61
CA ALA A 133 44.52 6.66 -3.62
C ALA A 133 45.87 6.19 -3.08
N GLU A 134 46.03 6.16 -1.75
CA GLU A 134 47.22 5.68 -1.07
C GLU A 134 46.84 4.57 -0.07
N PRO A 135 47.46 3.39 -0.14
CA PRO A 135 47.13 2.28 0.75
C PRO A 135 47.51 2.61 2.20
N LEU A 136 46.64 2.23 3.12
CA LEU A 136 46.87 2.27 4.57
C LEU A 136 46.82 0.83 5.13
N PRO A 137 47.29 0.61 6.37
CA PRO A 137 47.07 -0.65 7.08
C PRO A 137 45.57 -0.99 7.22
N ASP A 138 45.28 -2.26 7.53
CA ASP A 138 43.92 -2.77 7.80
C ASP A 138 42.90 -2.65 6.65
N ASP A 139 43.34 -2.88 5.41
CA ASP A 139 42.49 -2.84 4.20
C ASP A 139 41.76 -1.48 4.02
N ARG A 140 42.46 -0.41 4.38
CA ARG A 140 41.99 0.97 4.18
C ARG A 140 42.82 1.67 3.12
N VAL A 141 42.21 2.67 2.51
CA VAL A 141 42.84 3.53 1.51
C VAL A 141 42.55 4.97 1.88
N ARG A 142 43.58 5.80 1.87
CA ARG A 142 43.45 7.26 1.93
C ARG A 142 43.18 7.79 0.54
N ILE A 143 42.05 8.45 0.37
CA ILE A 143 41.74 9.22 -0.83
C ILE A 143 42.11 10.68 -0.59
N THR A 144 42.83 11.26 -1.54
CA THR A 144 43.09 12.70 -1.64
C THR A 144 42.44 13.23 -2.91
N VAL A 145 41.55 14.21 -2.76
CA VAL A 145 40.82 14.84 -3.86
C VAL A 145 41.41 16.22 -4.13
N ARG A 146 41.78 16.48 -5.39
CA ARG A 146 42.17 17.79 -5.91
C ARG A 146 41.20 18.21 -7.00
N GLY A 147 40.41 19.26 -6.75
CA GLY A 147 39.35 19.73 -7.64
C GLY A 147 37.96 19.44 -7.09
N GLU A 148 37.01 19.18 -7.98
CA GLU A 148 35.60 18.97 -7.63
C GLU A 148 35.29 17.51 -7.28
N MET A 149 34.33 17.33 -6.38
CA MET A 149 33.75 16.06 -6.01
C MET A 149 32.27 16.24 -5.75
N ASP A 150 31.46 15.43 -6.42
CA ASP A 150 30.05 15.30 -6.11
C ASP A 150 29.84 14.18 -5.10
N CYS A 151 29.12 14.45 -4.03
CA CYS A 151 28.65 13.42 -3.12
C CYS A 151 27.14 13.51 -2.90
N LYS A 152 26.54 12.37 -2.56
CA LYS A 152 25.14 12.27 -2.15
C LYS A 152 25.12 11.98 -0.66
N ILE A 153 24.41 12.80 0.09
CA ILE A 153 24.18 12.57 1.52
C ILE A 153 22.71 12.24 1.75
N ASP A 154 22.46 11.34 2.69
CA ASP A 154 21.10 11.00 3.10
C ASP A 154 20.43 12.21 3.74
N VAL A 155 19.23 12.53 3.25
CA VAL A 155 18.37 13.58 3.79
C VAL A 155 16.94 13.10 3.85
N THR A 156 16.10 13.82 4.58
CA THR A 156 14.65 13.62 4.57
C THR A 156 13.98 14.81 3.91
N LEU A 157 12.95 14.54 3.12
CA LEU A 157 12.12 15.56 2.47
C LEU A 157 10.69 15.45 2.97
N ARG A 158 10.06 16.61 3.13
CA ARG A 158 8.61 16.71 3.32
C ARG A 158 7.93 16.71 1.96
N THR A 159 6.95 15.82 1.78
CA THR A 159 6.15 15.75 0.56
C THR A 159 5.10 16.85 0.52
N GLU A 160 4.78 17.34 -0.68
CA GLU A 160 3.67 18.29 -0.86
C GLU A 160 2.31 17.60 -0.66
N ALA A 161 2.18 16.35 -1.13
CA ALA A 161 0.98 15.54 -0.97
C ALA A 161 0.96 14.85 0.41
N GLN A 162 0.12 15.34 1.30
CA GLN A 162 0.04 14.88 2.69
C GLN A 162 -1.08 13.85 2.94
N ALA A 163 -2.03 13.72 2.02
CA ALA A 163 -3.22 12.90 2.16
C ALA A 163 -3.49 12.07 0.91
N ALA A 164 -4.13 10.91 1.11
CA ALA A 164 -4.55 10.03 0.03
C ALA A 164 -5.78 9.21 0.44
N GLY A 165 -6.53 8.74 -0.57
CA GLY A 165 -7.52 7.69 -0.39
C GLY A 165 -6.82 6.37 -0.10
N GLN A 166 -6.86 5.92 1.15
CA GLN A 166 -6.22 4.69 1.59
C GLN A 166 -7.29 3.68 1.97
N LEU A 167 -7.05 2.38 1.72
CA LEU A 167 -7.89 1.30 2.23
C LEU A 167 -8.19 1.49 3.73
N PRO A 168 -9.34 1.03 4.25
CA PRO A 168 -9.66 1.14 5.67
C PRO A 168 -8.50 0.72 6.55
N GLN A 169 -8.20 1.51 7.59
CA GLN A 169 -7.06 1.25 8.45
C GLN A 169 -7.12 -0.16 9.05
N GLY A 170 -5.99 -0.86 9.08
CA GLY A 170 -5.91 -2.25 9.52
C GLY A 170 -6.21 -3.28 8.42
N PHE A 171 -6.97 -2.94 7.36
CA PHE A 171 -7.27 -3.88 6.29
C PHE A 171 -6.04 -4.17 5.41
N ARG A 172 -5.65 -5.45 5.35
CA ARG A 172 -4.52 -5.94 4.54
C ARG A 172 -5.02 -7.02 3.57
N PRO A 173 -5.11 -6.72 2.26
CA PRO A 173 -5.56 -7.71 1.26
C PRO A 173 -4.74 -9.01 1.25
N GLY A 174 -3.45 -8.91 1.56
CA GLY A 174 -2.54 -10.05 1.61
C GLY A 174 -2.84 -11.09 2.71
N ASP A 175 -3.67 -10.75 3.71
CA ASP A 175 -3.98 -11.65 4.83
C ASP A 175 -5.10 -12.65 4.47
N HIS A 176 -5.78 -12.45 3.34
CA HIS A 176 -6.91 -13.28 2.91
C HIS A 176 -6.54 -14.44 1.99
N TYR A 177 -5.26 -14.57 1.61
CA TYR A 177 -4.76 -15.67 0.77
C TYR A 177 -3.23 -15.77 0.86
N SER A 178 -2.63 -16.83 0.31
CA SER A 178 -1.16 -16.93 0.23
C SER A 178 -0.59 -15.89 -0.75
N SER A 179 -0.14 -14.75 -0.21
CA SER A 179 0.24 -13.56 -0.96
C SER A 179 1.75 -13.28 -1.00
N GLN A 180 2.57 -14.30 -0.70
CA GLN A 180 4.03 -14.20 -0.69
C GLN A 180 4.51 -13.66 -2.05
N PHE A 181 5.43 -12.68 -2.02
CA PHE A 181 5.97 -12.00 -3.21
C PHE A 181 4.95 -11.26 -4.10
N HIS A 182 3.65 -11.30 -3.82
CA HIS A 182 2.68 -10.56 -4.63
C HIS A 182 2.77 -9.06 -4.32
N PRO A 183 2.83 -8.21 -5.36
CA PRO A 183 2.69 -6.78 -5.15
C PRO A 183 1.29 -6.43 -4.66
N ARG A 184 1.17 -5.31 -3.93
CA ARG A 184 -0.10 -4.84 -3.36
C ARG A 184 -1.23 -4.72 -4.39
N ALA A 185 -0.92 -4.26 -5.61
CA ALA A 185 -1.91 -4.17 -6.69
C ALA A 185 -2.52 -5.53 -7.06
N LEU A 186 -1.70 -6.60 -7.11
CA LEU A 186 -2.17 -7.95 -7.39
C LEU A 186 -2.99 -8.51 -6.21
N GLN A 187 -2.55 -8.24 -4.97
CA GLN A 187 -3.33 -8.61 -3.78
C GLN A 187 -4.73 -7.98 -3.81
N MET A 188 -4.81 -6.69 -4.15
CA MET A 188 -6.09 -5.99 -4.30
C MET A 188 -6.94 -6.59 -5.43
N ALA A 189 -6.36 -6.88 -6.59
CA ALA A 189 -7.08 -7.45 -7.72
C ALA A 189 -7.70 -8.83 -7.38
N ILE A 190 -6.95 -9.70 -6.70
CA ILE A 190 -7.43 -11.03 -6.29
C ILE A 190 -8.59 -10.91 -5.30
N VAL A 191 -8.43 -10.11 -4.24
CA VAL A 191 -9.46 -9.95 -3.21
C VAL A 191 -10.69 -9.23 -3.76
N ALA A 192 -10.52 -8.25 -4.66
CA ALA A 192 -11.63 -7.58 -5.34
C ALA A 192 -12.40 -8.49 -6.31
N ALA A 193 -11.69 -9.32 -7.08
CA ALA A 193 -12.33 -10.29 -7.96
C ALA A 193 -13.13 -11.33 -7.17
N SER A 194 -12.58 -11.79 -6.04
CA SER A 194 -13.29 -12.68 -5.13
C SER A 194 -14.57 -12.04 -4.58
N ASP A 195 -14.52 -10.77 -4.16
CA ASP A 195 -15.70 -10.03 -3.70
C ASP A 195 -16.78 -9.93 -4.79
N ALA A 196 -16.39 -9.56 -6.02
CA ALA A 196 -17.33 -9.44 -7.13
C ALA A 196 -17.95 -10.78 -7.55
N ILE A 197 -17.17 -11.86 -7.58
CA ILE A 197 -17.65 -13.21 -7.93
C ILE A 197 -18.62 -13.71 -6.85
N ASN A 198 -18.30 -13.54 -5.56
CA ASN A 198 -19.19 -13.98 -4.49
C ASN A 198 -20.48 -13.14 -4.43
N ALA A 199 -20.42 -11.87 -4.82
CA ALA A 199 -21.60 -11.00 -4.92
C ALA A 199 -22.62 -11.47 -5.97
N LEU A 200 -22.25 -12.37 -6.90
CA LEU A 200 -23.21 -13.01 -7.81
C LEU A 200 -24.24 -13.87 -7.07
N GLY A 201 -23.91 -14.37 -5.88
CA GLY A 201 -24.76 -15.31 -5.14
C GLY A 201 -24.90 -16.70 -5.80
N ILE A 202 -24.16 -16.95 -6.89
CA ILE A 202 -24.16 -18.20 -7.64
C ILE A 202 -22.75 -18.82 -7.54
N PRO A 203 -22.62 -20.08 -7.11
CA PRO A 203 -21.32 -20.75 -7.08
C PRO A 203 -20.66 -20.76 -8.46
N TRP A 204 -19.39 -20.34 -8.53
CA TRP A 204 -18.66 -20.22 -9.81
C TRP A 204 -18.68 -21.51 -10.65
N ARG A 205 -18.69 -22.68 -9.99
CA ARG A 205 -18.80 -23.98 -10.66
C ARG A 205 -20.06 -24.14 -11.51
N GLU A 206 -21.17 -23.53 -11.10
CA GLU A 206 -22.46 -23.60 -11.81
C GLU A 206 -22.44 -22.73 -13.05
N ILE A 207 -21.87 -21.53 -12.96
CA ILE A 207 -21.64 -20.64 -14.11
C ILE A 207 -20.73 -21.35 -15.13
N ARG A 208 -19.63 -21.93 -14.67
CA ARG A 208 -18.67 -22.65 -15.52
C ARG A 208 -19.29 -23.85 -16.25
N ALA A 209 -20.33 -24.48 -15.69
CA ALA A 209 -21.02 -25.59 -16.34
C ALA A 209 -21.92 -25.15 -17.50
N LEU A 210 -22.26 -23.86 -17.58
CA LEU A 210 -23.19 -23.29 -18.57
C LEU A 210 -22.51 -22.55 -19.72
N ILE A 211 -21.20 -22.27 -19.60
CA ILE A 211 -20.43 -21.52 -20.60
C ILE A 211 -19.27 -22.37 -21.13
N ALA A 212 -18.96 -22.20 -22.42
CA ALA A 212 -17.75 -22.76 -22.99
C ALA A 212 -16.52 -21.93 -22.55
N PRO A 213 -15.31 -22.51 -22.45
CA PRO A 213 -14.11 -21.78 -21.98
C PRO A 213 -13.78 -20.51 -22.76
N ASP A 214 -14.10 -20.48 -24.06
CA ASP A 214 -13.91 -19.36 -24.98
C ASP A 214 -14.97 -18.26 -24.85
N GLN A 215 -16.03 -18.50 -24.06
CA GLN A 215 -17.06 -17.52 -23.74
C GLN A 215 -16.76 -16.71 -22.48
N LEU A 216 -15.64 -16.99 -21.80
CA LEU A 216 -15.16 -16.26 -20.64
C LEU A 216 -14.04 -15.29 -21.03
N GLY A 217 -14.26 -14.00 -20.79
CA GLY A 217 -13.24 -12.96 -20.94
C GLY A 217 -12.98 -12.27 -19.60
N VAL A 218 -11.71 -11.99 -19.30
CA VAL A 218 -11.30 -11.19 -18.15
C VAL A 218 -10.52 -9.98 -18.65
N TYR A 219 -11.05 -8.78 -18.37
CA TYR A 219 -10.44 -7.52 -18.76
C TYR A 219 -10.11 -6.72 -17.50
N SER A 220 -8.81 -6.59 -17.20
CA SER A 220 -8.30 -5.85 -16.03
C SER A 220 -6.91 -5.31 -16.32
N GLY A 221 -6.51 -4.24 -15.66
CA GLY A 221 -5.21 -3.61 -15.87
C GLY A 221 -4.87 -2.57 -14.82
N ASN A 222 -3.60 -2.15 -14.80
CA ASN A 222 -3.09 -1.05 -13.99
C ASN A 222 -2.15 -0.20 -14.84
N ILE A 223 -2.41 1.11 -14.90
CA ILE A 223 -1.70 2.06 -15.76
C ILE A 223 -0.25 2.27 -15.32
N LEU A 224 0.03 2.23 -14.02
CA LEU A 224 1.35 2.55 -13.46
C LEU A 224 2.27 1.32 -13.32
N GLY A 225 1.75 0.12 -13.57
CA GLY A 225 2.40 -1.11 -13.13
C GLY A 225 2.49 -1.20 -11.59
N SER A 226 3.21 -2.20 -11.07
CA SER A 226 3.42 -2.30 -9.62
C SER A 226 4.68 -1.57 -9.19
N SER A 227 4.54 -0.34 -8.68
CA SER A 227 5.67 0.47 -8.17
C SER A 227 6.15 0.10 -6.76
N THR A 228 5.70 -1.04 -6.21
CA THR A 228 6.20 -1.53 -4.93
C THR A 228 7.54 -2.27 -5.10
N ILE A 229 8.29 -2.45 -4.00
CA ILE A 229 9.55 -3.23 -3.98
C ILE A 229 9.34 -4.66 -4.55
N LYS A 230 8.14 -5.23 -4.43
CA LYS A 230 7.81 -6.55 -5.00
C LYS A 230 7.47 -6.51 -6.50
N GLY A 231 7.64 -5.36 -7.15
CA GLY A 231 7.42 -5.15 -8.57
C GLY A 231 8.55 -4.32 -9.20
N LEU A 232 8.17 -3.30 -9.97
CA LEU A 232 9.06 -2.53 -10.83
C LEU A 232 10.19 -1.79 -10.07
N ALA A 233 9.96 -1.43 -8.80
CA ALA A 233 10.93 -0.66 -8.03
C ALA A 233 12.28 -1.38 -7.82
N VAL A 234 12.29 -2.72 -7.82
CA VAL A 234 13.54 -3.50 -7.75
C VAL A 234 14.28 -3.55 -9.09
N CYS A 235 13.57 -3.46 -10.22
CA CYS A 235 14.20 -3.44 -11.54
C CYS A 235 14.91 -2.10 -11.81
N CYS A 236 14.35 -0.98 -11.35
CA CYS A 236 14.96 0.34 -11.55
C CYS A 236 16.19 0.60 -10.67
N ASN A 237 16.42 -0.16 -9.60
CA ASN A 237 17.55 0.01 -8.69
C ASN A 237 18.80 -0.81 -9.09
N ARG A 238 18.76 -1.49 -10.25
CA ARG A 238 19.89 -2.23 -10.85
C ARG A 238 20.49 -1.52 -12.09
N GLY A 239 20.29 -0.21 -12.20
CA GLY A 239 20.88 0.64 -13.25
C GLY A 239 22.07 1.44 -12.73
#